data_AF-A0A6P0V151-F1
#
_entry.id   AF-A0A6P0V151-F1
#
_cell.length_a   1.000
_cell.length_b   1.000
_cell.length_c   1.000
_cell.angle_alpha   90.00
_cell.angle_beta   90.00
_cell.angle_gamma   90.00
#
_symmetry.space_group_name_H-M   'P 1'
#
loop_
_entity.id
_entity.type
_entity.pdbx_description
1 polymer ?
#
loop_
_entity_poly.entity_id
_entity_poly.type
_entity_poly.pdbx_seq_one_letter_code
_entity_poly.pdbx_strand_id
1 'polypeptide(L)'
;MTNDQKLNLERYIKINQEQIHSHVLFHSISFHLESELLTKIQQAQQIGCPLEISSKFLADLRYSVLVDGENCLQTGLTFYTYYWQDGSEEALMRSVIAIDGDILHQIQSGCLQEPQFCQQIASAHYWLIEQLLSQLRLGAVVHLNSFAWVMSSVTTTPIAITNLENLLQGEPWMWLIPVVMLWLSKLVWQVLLSWVFPMISRWFFRRLLSGLLSANTMEHQIARRILRWLGKY
;
A
#
# COMPACT_ATOMS: atom_id res chain seq x y z
N MET A 1 18.07 18.86 20.32
CA MET A 1 17.80 19.92 19.32
C MET A 1 16.80 19.35 18.34
N THR A 2 15.61 19.92 18.34
CA THR A 2 14.37 19.46 17.71
C THR A 2 14.44 19.65 16.20
N ASN A 3 14.49 18.57 15.43
CA ASN A 3 14.39 18.64 13.97
C ASN A 3 13.18 17.82 13.49
N ASP A 4 11.99 18.29 13.85
CA ASP A 4 10.74 17.96 13.14
C ASP A 4 10.67 18.77 11.82
N GLN A 5 11.78 18.85 11.09
CA GLN A 5 11.73 19.34 9.72
C GLN A 5 11.13 18.21 8.89
N LYS A 6 9.87 18.40 8.52
CA LYS A 6 9.21 17.59 7.50
C LYS A 6 9.03 18.47 6.26
N LEU A 7 9.20 17.86 5.10
CA LEU A 7 9.06 18.57 3.84
C LEU A 7 7.61 18.47 3.36
N ASN A 8 6.89 19.59 3.32
CA ASN A 8 5.53 19.60 2.80
C ASN A 8 5.54 19.94 1.30
N LEU A 9 5.27 18.94 0.45
CA LEU A 9 5.17 19.10 -1.01
C LEU A 9 3.77 18.84 -1.55
N GLU A 10 2.74 18.76 -0.70
CA GLU A 10 1.40 18.33 -1.11
C GLU A 10 0.84 19.17 -2.26
N ARG A 11 1.16 20.48 -2.32
CA ARG A 11 0.72 21.39 -3.39
C ARG A 11 1.29 21.05 -4.77
N TYR A 12 2.40 20.32 -4.82
CA TYR A 12 3.09 19.92 -6.06
C TYR A 12 2.73 18.49 -6.49
N ILE A 13 1.93 17.78 -5.68
CA ILE A 13 1.44 16.44 -5.98
C ILE A 13 -0.04 16.54 -6.34
N LYS A 14 -0.38 16.22 -7.57
CA LYS A 14 -1.77 16.20 -8.04
C LYS A 14 -2.21 14.77 -8.31
N ILE A 15 -3.41 14.45 -7.86
CA ILE A 15 -4.10 13.22 -8.25
C ILE A 15 -4.95 13.61 -9.46
N ASN A 16 -4.53 13.17 -10.63
CA ASN A 16 -5.24 13.41 -11.87
C ASN A 16 -6.19 12.26 -12.15
N GLN A 17 -7.35 12.61 -12.70
CA GLN A 17 -8.39 11.68 -13.13
C GLN A 17 -8.59 11.89 -14.62
N GLU A 18 -8.06 10.98 -15.43
CA GLU A 18 -8.24 11.03 -16.88
C GLU A 18 -9.34 10.06 -17.30
N GLN A 19 -10.41 10.60 -17.87
CA GLN A 19 -11.49 9.81 -18.46
C GLN A 19 -11.12 9.46 -19.90
N ILE A 20 -10.64 8.24 -20.13
CA ILE A 20 -10.36 7.72 -21.47
C ILE A 20 -11.61 6.96 -21.94
N HIS A 21 -12.23 7.45 -23.03
CA HIS A 21 -13.38 6.85 -23.70
C HIS A 21 -14.54 6.47 -22.76
N SER A 22 -15.33 7.47 -22.33
CA SER A 22 -16.64 7.39 -21.65
C SER A 22 -16.75 6.56 -20.35
N HIS A 23 -15.82 5.67 -20.03
CA HIS A 23 -15.98 4.70 -18.95
C HIS A 23 -14.72 4.49 -18.10
N VAL A 24 -13.50 4.65 -18.64
CA VAL A 24 -12.29 4.37 -17.86
C VAL A 24 -11.73 5.66 -17.24
N LEU A 25 -11.91 5.88 -15.92
CA LEU A 25 -11.09 6.87 -15.20
C LEU A 25 -9.79 6.22 -14.74
N PHE A 26 -8.68 6.73 -15.27
CA PHE A 26 -7.34 6.46 -14.76
C PHE A 26 -7.00 7.46 -13.66
N HIS A 27 -6.65 6.94 -12.49
CA HIS A 27 -6.04 7.72 -11.42
C HIS A 27 -4.52 7.72 -11.61
N SER A 28 -3.97 8.86 -11.99
CA SER A 28 -2.51 9.07 -12.07
C SER A 28 -2.06 10.08 -11.04
N ILE A 29 -0.84 9.93 -10.55
CA ILE A 29 -0.23 10.83 -9.56
C ILE A 29 0.84 11.61 -10.28
N SER A 30 0.71 12.94 -10.30
CA SER A 30 1.61 13.82 -11.03
C SER A 30 2.40 14.69 -10.06
N PHE A 31 3.71 14.67 -10.24
CA PHE A 31 4.67 15.52 -9.55
C PHE A 31 5.04 16.68 -10.45
N HIS A 32 4.73 17.90 -10.02
CA HIS A 32 5.05 19.12 -10.74
C HIS A 32 6.33 19.69 -10.14
N LEU A 33 7.46 19.48 -10.81
CA LEU A 33 8.78 19.86 -10.29
C LEU A 33 9.29 21.14 -10.95
N GLU A 34 9.94 21.96 -10.13
CA GLU A 34 10.65 23.17 -10.54
C GLU A 34 12.08 23.10 -10.00
N SER A 35 12.98 23.92 -10.55
CA SER A 35 14.40 23.95 -10.15
C SER A 35 14.61 24.16 -8.64
N GLU A 36 13.86 25.08 -8.02
CA GLU A 36 13.94 25.32 -6.58
C GLU A 36 13.46 24.09 -5.78
N LEU A 37 12.42 23.41 -6.27
CA LEU A 37 11.84 22.24 -5.63
C LEU A 37 12.79 21.04 -5.69
N LEU A 38 13.46 20.84 -6.81
CA LEU A 38 14.48 19.79 -6.96
C LEU A 38 15.60 19.96 -5.95
N THR A 39 16.06 21.20 -5.77
CA THR A 39 17.10 21.51 -4.77
C THR A 39 16.63 21.16 -3.36
N LYS A 40 15.38 21.50 -3.01
CA LYS A 40 14.79 21.15 -1.70
C LYS A 40 14.64 19.64 -1.52
N ILE A 41 14.22 18.92 -2.55
CA ILE A 41 14.09 17.46 -2.52
C ILE A 41 15.47 16.81 -2.33
N GLN A 42 16.50 17.26 -3.04
CA GLN A 42 17.86 16.76 -2.87
C GLN A 42 18.40 16.99 -1.45
N GLN A 43 18.17 18.17 -0.88
CA GLN A 43 18.54 18.46 0.50
C GLN A 43 17.79 17.55 1.48
N ALA A 44 16.49 17.37 1.29
CA ALA A 44 15.69 16.48 2.13
C ALA A 44 16.15 15.01 2.01
N GLN A 45 16.52 14.55 0.82
CA GLN A 45 17.10 13.23 0.58
C GLN A 45 18.41 13.04 1.38
N GLN A 46 19.31 14.02 1.33
CA GLN A 46 20.61 13.95 2.03
C GLN A 46 20.47 13.91 3.55
N ILE A 47 19.49 14.63 4.09
CA ILE A 47 19.26 14.75 5.54
C ILE A 47 18.33 13.64 6.06
N GLY A 48 17.73 12.83 5.18
CA GLY A 48 16.76 11.81 5.54
C GLY A 48 15.43 12.40 6.04
N CYS A 49 15.08 13.60 5.57
CA CYS A 49 13.86 14.31 5.95
C CYS A 49 12.64 13.65 5.29
N PRO A 50 11.66 13.14 6.05
CA PRO A 50 10.48 12.50 5.48
C PRO A 50 9.52 13.53 4.88
N LEU A 51 8.74 13.08 3.90
CA LEU A 51 7.69 13.88 3.28
C LEU A 51 6.49 14.00 4.24
N GLU A 52 6.01 15.22 4.49
CA GLU A 52 4.75 15.45 5.20
C GLU A 52 3.59 15.55 4.21
N ILE A 53 2.62 14.66 4.37
CA ILE A 53 1.40 14.61 3.59
C ILE A 53 0.21 14.68 4.56
N SER A 54 -0.79 15.50 4.25
CA SER A 54 -1.98 15.56 5.07
C SER A 54 -2.73 14.22 5.10
N SER A 55 -3.29 13.88 6.25
CA SER A 55 -4.14 12.68 6.38
C SER A 55 -5.34 12.68 5.44
N LYS A 56 -5.82 13.87 5.05
CA LYS A 56 -6.88 14.03 4.06
C LYS A 56 -6.40 13.61 2.67
N PHE A 57 -5.26 14.13 2.23
CA PHE A 57 -4.68 13.77 0.94
C PHE A 57 -4.33 12.29 0.88
N LEU A 58 -3.73 11.72 1.94
CA LEU A 58 -3.47 10.27 2.00
C LEU A 58 -4.76 9.44 1.89
N ALA A 59 -5.86 9.86 2.50
CA ALA A 59 -7.13 9.15 2.38
C ALA A 59 -7.68 9.21 0.95
N ASP A 60 -7.59 10.37 0.29
CA ASP A 60 -7.99 10.54 -1.10
C ASP A 60 -7.09 9.74 -2.06
N LEU A 61 -5.79 9.68 -1.77
CA LEU A 61 -4.81 8.88 -2.50
C LEU A 61 -5.08 7.39 -2.35
N ARG A 62 -5.30 6.89 -1.12
CA ARG A 62 -5.67 5.49 -0.87
C ARG A 62 -6.96 5.10 -1.58
N TYR A 63 -7.94 5.99 -1.59
CA TYR A 63 -9.18 5.77 -2.32
C TYR A 63 -8.90 5.65 -3.83
N SER A 64 -8.17 6.60 -4.39
CA SER A 64 -7.82 6.63 -5.82
C SER A 64 -6.99 5.43 -6.25
N VAL A 65 -6.11 4.92 -5.36
CA VAL A 65 -5.27 3.73 -5.57
C VAL A 65 -6.06 2.43 -5.55
N LEU A 66 -7.15 2.37 -4.77
CA LEU A 66 -7.95 1.16 -4.60
C LEU A 66 -9.07 1.06 -5.62
N VAL A 67 -9.51 2.20 -6.16
CA VAL A 67 -10.77 2.34 -6.89
C VAL A 67 -10.54 3.06 -8.20
N ASP A 68 -10.84 2.40 -9.31
CA ASP A 68 -10.88 3.04 -10.62
C ASP A 68 -12.22 3.75 -10.89
N GLY A 69 -12.33 4.39 -12.05
CA GLY A 69 -13.53 5.12 -12.46
C GLY A 69 -14.83 4.34 -12.49
N GLU A 70 -14.75 3.02 -12.62
CA GLU A 70 -15.90 2.13 -12.68
C GLU A 70 -16.22 1.49 -11.32
N ASN A 71 -15.59 1.98 -10.24
CA ASN A 71 -15.59 1.35 -8.92
C ASN A 71 -15.00 -0.07 -8.94
N CYS A 72 -14.13 -0.38 -9.89
CA CYS A 72 -13.36 -1.61 -9.95
C CYS A 72 -12.00 -1.42 -9.27
N LEU A 73 -11.31 -2.55 -8.99
CA LEU A 73 -9.99 -2.50 -8.38
C LEU A 73 -8.97 -2.02 -9.41
N GLN A 74 -8.33 -0.88 -9.13
CA GLN A 74 -7.34 -0.30 -10.03
C GLN A 74 -6.17 -1.27 -10.24
N THR A 75 -5.88 -1.62 -11.50
CA THR A 75 -4.88 -2.62 -11.88
C THR A 75 -3.42 -2.18 -11.70
N GLY A 76 -3.18 -0.89 -11.43
CA GLY A 76 -1.84 -0.36 -11.18
C GLY A 76 -1.84 1.15 -10.97
N LEU A 77 -0.76 1.66 -10.39
CA LEU A 77 -0.53 3.08 -10.15
C LEU A 77 0.39 3.65 -11.21
N THR A 78 -0.03 4.77 -11.79
CA THR A 78 0.83 5.54 -12.71
C THR A 78 1.27 6.83 -12.05
N PHE A 79 2.57 7.05 -12.04
CA PHE A 79 3.22 8.25 -11.56
C PHE A 79 3.83 8.99 -12.73
N TYR A 80 3.63 10.30 -12.78
CA TYR A 80 4.26 11.19 -13.75
C TYR A 80 5.10 12.22 -13.02
N THR A 81 6.27 12.55 -13.57
CA THR A 81 6.99 13.75 -13.19
C THR A 81 6.99 14.70 -14.36
N TYR A 82 6.41 15.86 -14.11
CA TYR A 82 6.45 17.01 -14.96
C TYR A 82 7.54 17.96 -14.48
N TYR A 83 8.21 18.62 -15.42
CA TYR A 83 9.16 19.67 -15.13
C TYR A 83 8.82 20.91 -15.92
N TRP A 84 8.88 22.05 -15.24
CA TRP A 84 8.65 23.35 -15.88
C TRP A 84 9.94 23.83 -16.55
N GLN A 85 9.94 23.88 -17.87
CA GLN A 85 11.07 24.36 -18.67
C GLN A 85 10.58 25.26 -19.82
N ASP A 86 11.24 26.41 -20.00
CA ASP A 86 11.01 27.34 -21.11
C ASP A 86 9.55 27.76 -21.33
N GLY A 87 8.79 27.90 -20.24
CA GLY A 87 7.40 28.36 -20.26
C GLY A 87 6.37 27.28 -20.59
N SER A 88 6.79 26.02 -20.67
CA SER A 88 5.91 24.87 -20.85
C SER A 88 6.20 23.79 -19.81
N GLU A 89 5.17 23.01 -19.51
CA GLU A 89 5.28 21.87 -18.61
C GLU A 89 5.40 20.59 -19.42
N GLU A 90 6.54 19.89 -19.29
CA GLU A 90 6.80 18.65 -20.02
C GLU A 90 6.86 17.44 -19.10
N ALA A 91 6.25 16.33 -19.52
CA ALA A 91 6.33 15.05 -18.82
C ALA A 91 7.70 14.41 -19.08
N LEU A 92 8.61 14.50 -18.11
CA LEU A 92 9.97 13.96 -18.24
C LEU A 92 10.04 12.48 -17.90
N MET A 93 9.25 12.03 -16.92
CA MET A 93 9.29 10.64 -16.45
C MET A 93 7.91 10.10 -16.14
N ARG A 94 7.77 8.80 -16.36
CA ARG A 94 6.58 8.02 -15.99
C ARG A 94 7.00 6.71 -15.37
N SER A 95 6.38 6.34 -14.25
CA SER A 95 6.49 5.03 -13.65
C SER A 95 5.12 4.41 -13.51
N VAL A 96 4.96 3.18 -14.00
CA VAL A 96 3.74 2.38 -13.83
C VAL A 96 4.08 1.22 -12.92
N ILE A 97 3.36 1.09 -11.80
CA ILE A 97 3.48 -0.02 -10.85
C ILE A 97 2.20 -0.83 -10.93
N ALA A 98 2.26 -2.01 -11.52
CA ALA A 98 1.13 -2.92 -11.60
C ALA A 98 0.87 -3.63 -10.26
N ILE A 99 -0.34 -4.18 -10.07
CA ILE A 99 -0.72 -4.92 -8.85
C ILE A 99 0.20 -6.12 -8.58
N ASP A 100 0.70 -6.77 -9.62
CA ASP A 100 1.62 -7.92 -9.52
C ASP A 100 3.03 -7.52 -9.07
N GLY A 101 3.31 -6.22 -8.98
CA GLY A 101 4.61 -5.68 -8.62
C GLY A 101 5.51 -5.42 -9.81
N ASP A 102 5.03 -5.62 -11.04
CA ASP A 102 5.78 -5.22 -12.23
C ASP A 102 5.88 -3.70 -12.30
N ILE A 103 7.10 -3.21 -12.52
CA ILE A 103 7.39 -1.79 -12.58
C ILE A 103 7.94 -1.45 -13.96
N LEU A 104 7.24 -0.55 -14.66
CA LEU A 104 7.65 -0.02 -15.95
C LEU A 104 8.02 1.46 -15.81
N HIS A 105 9.26 1.78 -16.14
CA HIS A 105 9.78 3.14 -16.15
C HIS A 105 9.95 3.65 -17.59
N GLN A 106 9.44 4.84 -17.87
CA GLN A 106 9.62 5.54 -19.13
C GLN A 106 10.25 6.90 -18.84
N ILE A 107 11.31 7.22 -19.57
CA ILE A 107 12.02 8.50 -19.48
C ILE A 107 11.96 9.15 -20.86
N GLN A 108 11.62 10.43 -20.91
CA GLN A 108 11.60 11.19 -22.15
C GLN A 108 13.02 11.28 -22.72
N SER A 109 13.18 11.07 -24.02
CA SER A 109 14.49 11.05 -24.67
C SER A 109 15.25 12.37 -24.57
N GLY A 110 14.55 13.51 -24.50
CA GLY A 110 15.16 14.83 -24.32
C GLY A 110 15.94 14.92 -23.01
N CYS A 111 15.42 14.34 -21.94
CA CYS A 111 16.08 14.30 -20.63
C CYS A 111 17.44 13.58 -20.68
N LEU A 112 17.63 12.62 -21.58
CA LEU A 112 18.87 11.83 -21.70
C LEU A 112 20.04 12.63 -22.28
N GLN A 113 19.76 13.80 -22.89
CA GLN A 113 20.80 14.67 -23.46
C GLN A 113 21.64 15.34 -22.37
N GLU A 114 21.09 15.48 -21.15
CA GLU A 114 21.76 16.05 -19.99
C GLU A 114 21.79 15.02 -18.84
N PRO A 115 22.82 14.16 -18.77
CA PRO A 115 22.84 13.02 -17.83
C PRO A 115 22.72 13.43 -16.36
N GLN A 116 23.34 14.55 -15.97
CA GLN A 116 23.29 15.04 -14.59
C GLN A 116 21.88 15.49 -14.22
N PHE A 117 21.23 16.26 -15.09
CA PHE A 117 19.85 16.69 -14.89
C PHE A 117 18.90 15.49 -14.84
N CYS A 118 19.04 14.54 -15.78
CA CYS A 118 18.27 13.30 -15.79
C CYS A 118 18.39 12.53 -14.47
N GLN A 119 19.60 12.41 -13.94
CA GLN A 119 19.84 11.73 -12.68
C GLN A 119 19.15 12.43 -11.51
N GLN A 120 19.18 13.77 -11.49
CA GLN A 120 18.50 14.56 -10.46
C GLN A 120 16.99 14.39 -10.50
N ILE A 121 16.38 14.47 -11.68
CA ILE A 121 14.94 14.24 -11.86
C ILE A 121 14.56 12.81 -11.48
N ALA A 122 15.34 11.81 -11.91
CA ALA A 122 15.08 10.40 -11.60
C ALA A 122 15.15 10.14 -10.10
N SER A 123 16.19 10.66 -9.44
CA SER A 123 16.35 10.54 -7.99
C SER A 123 15.16 11.17 -7.26
N ALA A 124 14.73 12.36 -7.68
CA ALA A 124 13.55 13.02 -7.11
C ALA A 124 12.27 12.21 -7.34
N HIS A 125 12.05 11.73 -8.57
CA HIS A 125 10.88 10.93 -8.94
C HIS A 125 10.76 9.65 -8.10
N TYR A 126 11.82 8.84 -8.03
CA TYR A 126 11.79 7.59 -7.28
C TYR A 126 11.65 7.80 -5.78
N TRP A 127 12.34 8.80 -5.23
CA TRP A 127 12.21 9.11 -3.82
C TRP A 127 10.80 9.57 -3.45
N LEU A 128 10.16 10.41 -4.28
CA LEU A 128 8.77 10.82 -4.04
C LEU A 128 7.80 9.63 -4.10
N ILE A 129 7.99 8.71 -5.05
CA ILE A 129 7.21 7.48 -5.14
C ILE A 129 7.40 6.65 -3.86
N GLU A 130 8.64 6.45 -3.41
CA GLU A 130 8.94 5.69 -2.20
C GLU A 130 8.29 6.32 -0.95
N GLN A 131 8.41 7.64 -0.79
CA GLN A 131 7.79 8.37 0.31
C GLN A 131 6.27 8.24 0.29
N LEU A 132 5.63 8.36 -0.88
CA LEU A 132 4.19 8.16 -1.01
C LEU A 132 3.78 6.72 -0.73
N LEU A 133 4.45 5.75 -1.34
CA LEU A 133 4.12 4.33 -1.19
C LEU A 133 4.31 3.86 0.26
N SER A 134 5.36 4.33 0.94
CA SER A 134 5.59 4.00 2.35
C SER A 134 4.48 4.51 3.27
N GLN A 135 3.91 5.68 2.98
CA GLN A 135 2.77 6.25 3.71
C GLN A 135 1.40 5.69 3.25
N LEU A 136 1.35 5.18 2.02
CA LEU A 136 0.22 4.48 1.45
C LEU A 136 0.08 3.05 1.96
N ARG A 137 1.17 2.41 2.44
CA ARG A 137 1.15 1.06 3.00
C ARG A 137 -0.03 0.95 3.95
N LEU A 138 -1.09 0.31 3.47
CA LEU A 138 -2.31 0.12 4.22
C LEU A 138 -1.92 -0.69 5.45
N GLY A 139 -1.95 -0.06 6.63
CA GLY A 139 -1.70 -0.72 7.91
C GLY A 139 -2.55 -1.98 8.11
N ALA A 140 -3.61 -2.17 7.31
CA ALA A 140 -4.36 -3.40 7.14
C ALA A 140 -3.47 -4.64 6.89
N VAL A 141 -2.40 -4.54 6.11
CA VAL A 141 -1.49 -5.69 5.84
C VAL A 141 -0.71 -6.09 7.11
N VAL A 142 -0.34 -5.11 7.94
CA VAL A 142 0.36 -5.35 9.21
C VAL A 142 -0.60 -5.90 10.27
N HIS A 143 -1.82 -5.39 10.34
CA HIS A 143 -2.86 -5.88 11.25
C HIS A 143 -3.40 -7.27 10.90
N LEU A 144 -3.34 -7.67 9.62
CA LEU A 144 -3.74 -9.02 9.19
C LEU A 144 -2.86 -10.11 9.79
N ASN A 145 -1.57 -9.84 10.01
CA ASN A 145 -0.70 -10.77 10.73
C ASN A 145 -1.14 -10.91 12.20
N SER A 146 -1.43 -9.80 12.88
CA SER A 146 -1.98 -9.82 14.25
C SER A 146 -3.31 -10.56 14.32
N PHE A 147 -4.18 -10.36 13.33
CA PHE A 147 -5.45 -11.09 13.24
C PHE A 147 -5.23 -12.60 13.00
N ALA A 148 -4.24 -12.98 12.21
CA ALA A 148 -3.85 -14.38 12.03
C ALA A 148 -3.34 -14.99 13.34
N TRP A 149 -2.59 -14.25 14.16
CA TRP A 149 -2.17 -14.68 15.50
C TRP A 149 -3.36 -14.90 16.44
N VAL A 150 -4.33 -13.98 16.43
CA VAL A 150 -5.56 -14.11 17.24
C VAL A 150 -6.37 -15.33 16.81
N MET A 151 -6.59 -15.50 15.50
CA MET A 151 -7.33 -16.65 14.98
C MET A 151 -6.60 -17.98 15.24
N SER A 152 -5.27 -17.99 15.18
CA SER A 152 -4.46 -19.16 15.57
C SER A 152 -4.59 -19.49 17.06
N SER A 153 -4.66 -18.48 17.93
CA SER A 153 -4.81 -18.70 19.38
C SER A 153 -6.21 -19.24 19.71
N VAL A 154 -7.26 -18.65 19.14
CA VAL A 154 -8.66 -19.05 19.38
C VAL A 154 -8.93 -20.49 18.95
N THR A 155 -8.21 -20.98 17.94
CA THR A 155 -8.39 -22.35 17.43
C THR A 155 -7.57 -23.39 18.21
N THR A 156 -6.35 -23.04 18.66
CA THR A 156 -5.46 -24.00 19.33
C THR A 156 -5.76 -24.19 20.81
N THR A 157 -6.26 -23.16 21.51
CA THR A 157 -6.53 -23.22 22.95
C THR A 157 -7.67 -24.18 23.33
N PRO A 158 -8.85 -24.21 22.65
CA PRO A 158 -9.95 -25.10 23.03
C PRO A 158 -9.61 -26.58 22.83
N ILE A 159 -8.90 -26.90 21.74
CA ILE A 159 -8.48 -28.27 21.40
C ILE A 159 -7.49 -28.81 22.43
N ALA A 160 -6.60 -27.95 22.94
CA ALA A 160 -5.67 -28.33 24.01
C ALA A 160 -6.39 -28.59 25.34
N ILE A 161 -7.43 -27.82 25.67
CA ILE A 161 -8.20 -27.96 26.91
C ILE A 161 -9.04 -29.24 26.89
N THR A 162 -9.73 -29.54 25.78
CA THR A 162 -10.58 -30.74 25.67
C THR A 162 -9.79 -32.05 25.76
N ASN A 163 -8.50 -32.03 25.43
CA ASN A 163 -7.64 -33.22 25.48
C ASN A 163 -6.85 -33.34 26.80
N LEU A 164 -6.92 -32.34 27.69
CA LEU A 164 -6.15 -32.29 28.92
C LEU A 164 -6.61 -33.36 29.95
N GLU A 165 -7.90 -33.64 30.00
CA GLU A 165 -8.49 -34.63 30.92
C GLU A 165 -8.08 -36.07 30.55
N ASN A 166 -8.01 -36.40 29.26
CA ASN A 166 -7.54 -37.69 28.76
C ASN A 166 -6.02 -37.88 28.94
N LEU A 167 -5.26 -36.78 29.00
CA LEU A 167 -3.82 -36.80 29.26
C LEU A 167 -3.54 -37.22 30.71
N LEU A 168 -4.21 -36.61 31.69
CA LEU A 168 -3.96 -36.79 33.14
C LEU A 168 -4.16 -38.22 33.69
N GLN A 169 -4.85 -39.10 32.96
CA GLN A 169 -5.15 -40.47 33.41
C GLN A 169 -4.29 -41.56 32.74
N GLY A 170 -3.40 -41.22 31.81
CA GLY A 170 -2.61 -42.17 31.02
C GLY A 170 -1.15 -42.35 31.48
N GLU A 171 -0.56 -43.51 31.19
CA GLU A 171 0.86 -43.79 31.42
C GLU A 171 1.78 -42.75 30.71
N PRO A 172 2.90 -42.33 31.32
CA PRO A 172 3.71 -41.17 30.90
C PRO A 172 4.23 -41.20 29.46
N TRP A 173 4.35 -42.37 28.84
CA TRP A 173 4.78 -42.51 27.44
C TRP A 173 3.64 -42.30 26.43
N MET A 174 2.38 -42.51 26.83
CA MET A 174 1.21 -42.25 25.98
C MET A 174 0.98 -40.76 25.71
N TRP A 175 1.67 -39.87 26.43
CA TRP A 175 1.63 -38.41 26.23
C TRP A 175 2.33 -37.97 24.94
N LEU A 176 3.24 -38.78 24.40
CA LEU A 176 3.95 -38.48 23.15
C LEU A 176 3.02 -38.49 21.93
N ILE A 177 2.04 -39.39 21.93
CA ILE A 177 1.09 -39.56 20.81
C ILE A 177 0.24 -38.29 20.58
N PRO A 178 -0.47 -37.74 21.58
CA PRO A 178 -1.24 -36.51 21.41
C PRO A 178 -0.35 -35.29 21.16
N VAL A 179 0.87 -35.24 21.73
CA VAL A 179 1.82 -34.15 21.45
C VAL A 179 2.26 -34.16 19.99
N VAL A 180 2.60 -35.34 19.44
CA VAL A 180 2.98 -35.49 18.03
C VAL A 180 1.78 -35.21 17.12
N MET A 181 0.58 -35.66 17.49
CA MET A 181 -0.65 -35.37 16.72
C MET A 181 -0.97 -33.87 16.68
N LEU A 182 -0.86 -33.16 17.81
CA LEU A 182 -1.05 -31.72 17.88
C LEU A 182 0.02 -30.95 17.08
N TRP A 183 1.26 -31.47 17.08
CA TRP A 183 2.35 -30.88 16.31
C TRP A 183 2.11 -31.04 14.80
N LEU A 184 1.70 -32.24 14.36
CA LEU A 184 1.35 -32.52 12.97
C LEU A 184 0.12 -31.74 12.52
N SER A 185 -0.92 -31.64 13.35
CA SER A 185 -2.12 -30.86 13.02
C SER A 185 -1.80 -29.38 12.88
N LYS A 186 -0.92 -28.84 13.74
CA LYS A 186 -0.43 -27.45 13.62
C LYS A 186 0.34 -27.25 12.32
N LEU A 187 1.17 -28.22 11.93
CA LEU A 187 1.99 -28.13 10.72
C LEU A 187 1.12 -28.19 9.46
N VAL A 188 0.15 -29.09 9.40
CA VAL A 188 -0.85 -29.16 8.33
C VAL A 188 -1.67 -27.88 8.29
N TRP A 189 -2.14 -27.37 9.43
CA TRP A 189 -2.90 -26.12 9.50
C TRP A 189 -2.07 -24.93 9.04
N GLN A 190 -0.78 -24.83 9.40
CA GLN A 190 0.10 -23.76 8.94
C GLN A 190 0.34 -23.78 7.44
N VAL A 191 0.53 -24.96 6.84
CA VAL A 191 0.69 -25.11 5.38
C VAL A 191 -0.63 -24.77 4.67
N LEU A 192 -1.76 -25.23 5.21
CA LEU A 192 -3.07 -24.98 4.63
C LEU A 192 -3.44 -23.50 4.78
N LEU A 193 -3.12 -22.86 5.90
CA LEU A 193 -3.28 -21.42 6.09
C LEU A 193 -2.34 -20.65 5.16
N SER A 194 -1.08 -21.02 4.99
CA SER A 194 -0.17 -20.28 4.11
C SER A 194 -0.60 -20.34 2.64
N TRP A 195 -1.26 -21.41 2.21
CA TRP A 195 -1.86 -21.54 0.89
C TRP A 195 -3.20 -20.81 0.75
N VAL A 196 -4.07 -20.92 1.76
CA VAL A 196 -5.45 -20.41 1.69
C VAL A 196 -5.52 -18.93 2.11
N PHE A 197 -4.63 -18.45 2.98
CA PHE A 197 -4.59 -17.06 3.44
C PHE A 197 -4.38 -16.03 2.33
N PRO A 198 -3.47 -16.21 1.34
CA PRO A 198 -3.42 -15.28 0.21
C PRO A 198 -4.71 -15.31 -0.61
N MET A 199 -5.43 -16.44 -0.67
CA MET A 199 -6.70 -16.56 -1.38
C MET A 199 -7.87 -15.92 -0.60
N ILE A 200 -7.99 -16.18 0.71
CA ILE A 200 -9.02 -15.61 1.59
C ILE A 200 -8.79 -14.12 1.79
N SER A 201 -7.55 -13.66 1.99
CA SER A 201 -7.28 -12.23 2.10
C SER A 201 -7.69 -11.51 0.82
N ARG A 202 -7.34 -12.04 -0.37
CA ARG A 202 -7.79 -11.52 -1.65
C ARG A 202 -9.33 -11.53 -1.78
N TRP A 203 -9.99 -12.60 -1.35
CA TRP A 203 -11.45 -12.71 -1.39
C TRP A 203 -12.14 -11.76 -0.41
N PHE A 204 -11.63 -11.64 0.82
CA PHE A 204 -12.14 -10.77 1.87
C PHE A 204 -11.92 -9.31 1.51
N PHE A 205 -10.74 -8.94 0.99
CA PHE A 205 -10.51 -7.61 0.43
C PHE A 205 -11.49 -7.35 -0.71
N ARG A 206 -11.65 -8.26 -1.69
CA ARG A 206 -12.64 -8.10 -2.76
C ARG A 206 -14.06 -7.95 -2.22
N ARG A 207 -14.45 -8.69 -1.19
CA ARG A 207 -15.80 -8.66 -0.60
C ARG A 207 -16.04 -7.38 0.20
N LEU A 208 -15.08 -6.99 1.03
CA LEU A 208 -15.13 -5.78 1.85
C LEU A 208 -15.06 -4.53 0.97
N LEU A 209 -14.25 -4.55 -0.09
CA LEU A 209 -14.23 -3.51 -1.13
C LEU A 209 -15.52 -3.51 -1.94
N SER A 210 -16.07 -4.66 -2.36
CA SER A 210 -17.36 -4.70 -3.09
C SER A 210 -18.54 -4.16 -2.28
N GLY A 211 -18.50 -4.29 -0.95
CA GLY A 211 -19.50 -3.70 -0.05
C GLY A 211 -19.26 -2.21 0.25
N LEU A 212 -18.05 -1.69 -0.01
CA LEU A 212 -17.71 -0.26 0.08
C LEU A 212 -17.87 0.46 -1.26
N LEU A 213 -17.92 -0.30 -2.36
CA LEU A 213 -17.97 0.15 -3.76
C LEU A 213 -19.38 0.03 -4.37
N SER A 214 -20.39 -0.33 -3.58
CA SER A 214 -21.77 -0.24 -4.07
C SER A 214 -22.10 1.23 -4.32
N ALA A 215 -22.81 1.51 -5.42
CA ALA A 215 -22.96 2.82 -6.05
C ALA A 215 -23.70 3.90 -5.22
N ASN A 216 -23.83 3.72 -3.91
CA ASN A 216 -24.53 4.61 -3.01
C ASN A 216 -23.58 5.68 -2.45
N THR A 217 -23.94 6.95 -2.63
CA THR A 217 -23.14 8.13 -2.21
C THR A 217 -22.85 8.17 -0.71
N MET A 218 -23.68 7.53 0.12
CA MET A 218 -23.46 7.32 1.56
C MET A 218 -22.27 6.40 1.84
N GLU A 219 -22.11 5.31 1.09
CA GLU A 219 -21.02 4.34 1.28
C GLU A 219 -19.66 4.95 0.92
N HIS A 220 -19.65 5.85 -0.06
CA HIS A 220 -18.48 6.65 -0.43
C HIS A 220 -17.97 7.54 0.72
N GLN A 221 -18.88 8.12 1.51
CA GLN A 221 -18.52 8.89 2.70
C GLN A 221 -18.05 7.99 3.85
N ILE A 222 -18.63 6.80 3.99
CA ILE A 222 -18.23 5.81 4.99
C ILE A 222 -16.85 5.24 4.67
N ALA A 223 -16.58 4.89 3.41
CA ALA A 223 -15.27 4.44 2.93
C ALA A 223 -14.19 5.50 3.19
N ARG A 224 -14.45 6.77 2.87
CA ARG A 224 -13.55 7.88 3.19
C ARG A 224 -13.33 8.05 4.71
N ARG A 225 -14.35 7.83 5.54
CA ARG A 225 -14.22 7.88 7.01
C ARG A 225 -13.39 6.72 7.55
N ILE A 226 -13.60 5.50 7.06
CA ILE A 226 -12.84 4.31 7.45
C ILE A 226 -11.36 4.46 7.02
N LEU A 227 -11.10 4.95 5.81
CA LEU A 227 -9.74 5.21 5.30
C LEU A 227 -9.01 6.32 6.08
N ARG A 228 -9.72 7.36 6.55
CA ARG A 228 -9.16 8.36 7.47
C ARG A 228 -8.84 7.76 8.84
N TRP A 229 -9.70 6.88 9.35
CA TRP A 229 -9.48 6.22 10.65
C TRP A 229 -8.28 5.27 10.60
N LEU A 230 -8.14 4.50 9.52
CA LEU A 230 -6.99 3.65 9.24
C LEU A 230 -5.67 4.41 9.02
N GLY A 231 -5.70 5.74 8.82
CA GLY A 231 -4.52 6.58 8.66
C GLY A 231 -4.07 7.34 9.91
N LYS A 232 -4.77 7.20 11.03
CA LYS A 232 -4.42 7.86 12.30
C LYS A 232 -3.56 7.01 13.24
N TYR A 233 -3.18 5.81 12.82
CA TYR A 233 -2.31 4.87 13.51
C TYR A 233 -1.21 4.40 12.57
#